data_AF-A0A800JYT4-F1
#
_entry.id   AF-A0A800JYT4-F1
#
_cell.length_a   1.000
_cell.length_b   1.000
_cell.length_c   1.000
_cell.angle_alpha   90.00
_cell.angle_beta   90.00
_cell.angle_gamma   90.00
#
_symmetry.space_group_name_H-M   'P 1'
#
loop_
_entity.id
_entity.type
_entity.pdbx_description
1 polymer ?
#
loop_
_entity_poly.entity_id
_entity_poly.type
_entity_poly.pdbx_seq_one_letter_code
_entity_poly.pdbx_strand_id
1 'polypeptide(L)'
;MRIPSWILIILTVVAMAAPGTAAQTAGSDSDFTFALTGDAIITRALSVYDEPEYLEMIDMIRGADASFVNLEMLFHDYEMYPMHQSGGTWMRGDPELVDELVWAGHGGEGQQPHGRLRGRGDAPDHPLRG
;
A
#
# COMPACT_ATOMS: atom_id res chain seq x y z
N MET A 1 35.59 24.51 31.57
CA MET A 1 34.78 23.29 31.68
C MET A 1 33.95 23.18 30.41
N ARG A 2 34.37 22.35 29.45
CA ARG A 2 33.82 22.27 28.10
C ARG A 2 33.12 20.92 27.95
N ILE A 3 31.82 20.95 27.66
CA ILE A 3 31.00 19.79 27.33
C ILE A 3 31.60 19.19 26.05
N PRO A 4 32.00 17.90 26.01
CA PRO A 4 32.62 17.38 24.80
C PRO A 4 31.51 17.12 23.76
N SER A 5 31.51 17.94 22.70
CA SER A 5 30.58 17.95 21.55
C SER A 5 30.72 16.77 20.58
N TRP A 6 31.11 15.57 21.03
CA TRP A 6 31.47 14.47 20.13
C TRP A 6 30.32 13.53 19.76
N ILE A 7 29.08 13.83 20.16
CA ILE A 7 27.90 13.07 19.73
C ILE A 7 26.86 14.06 19.21
N LEU A 8 27.12 14.65 18.04
CA LEU A 8 26.12 15.22 17.13
C LEU A 8 26.79 15.47 15.77
N ILE A 9 26.47 14.59 14.82
CA ILE A 9 26.24 14.87 13.39
C ILE A 9 27.52 15.29 12.61
N ILE A 10 27.87 14.70 11.48
CA ILE A 10 27.22 14.90 10.17
C ILE A 10 27.63 13.72 9.28
N LEU A 11 26.65 12.94 8.82
CA LEU A 11 26.83 12.07 7.66
C LEU A 11 26.75 12.96 6.41
N THR A 12 27.88 13.55 6.01
CA THR A 12 27.95 14.35 4.78
C THR A 12 28.02 13.38 3.61
N VAL A 13 26.91 13.13 2.93
CA VAL A 13 26.96 12.51 1.60
C VAL A 13 27.42 13.59 0.62
N VAL A 14 28.71 13.60 0.33
CA VAL A 14 29.26 14.37 -0.80
C VAL A 14 28.92 13.60 -2.07
N ALA A 15 27.87 14.02 -2.78
CA ALA A 15 27.62 13.60 -4.15
C ALA A 15 28.61 14.34 -5.07
N MET A 16 29.75 13.72 -5.36
CA MET A 16 30.60 14.14 -6.47
C MET A 16 29.90 13.81 -7.78
N ALA A 17 29.52 14.85 -8.54
CA ALA A 17 29.03 14.72 -9.90
C ALA A 17 30.17 14.25 -10.81
N ALA A 18 30.35 12.94 -10.93
CA ALA A 18 31.02 12.37 -12.08
C ALA A 18 30.07 12.57 -13.29
N PRO A 19 30.54 13.08 -14.44
CA PRO A 19 29.82 12.92 -15.69
C PRO A 19 29.93 11.44 -16.07
N GLY A 20 29.14 10.60 -15.41
CA GLY A 20 28.82 9.28 -15.88
C GLY A 20 28.12 9.48 -17.21
N THR A 21 28.77 9.07 -18.28
CA THR A 21 28.16 8.88 -19.59
C THR A 21 26.99 7.94 -19.34
N ALA A 22 25.79 8.50 -19.20
CA ALA A 22 24.58 7.72 -19.27
C ALA A 22 24.63 7.09 -20.66
N ALA A 23 24.97 5.80 -20.69
CA ALA A 23 24.56 4.96 -21.79
C ALA A 23 23.03 5.03 -21.77
N GLN A 24 22.49 6.02 -22.49
CA GLN A 24 21.11 6.02 -22.92
C GLN A 24 21.03 4.81 -23.81
N THR A 25 20.65 3.68 -23.22
CA THR A 25 20.09 2.57 -23.98
C THR A 25 18.98 3.22 -24.79
N ALA A 26 19.13 3.23 -26.11
CA ALA A 26 18.05 3.59 -27.01
C ALA A 26 16.96 2.53 -26.83
N GLY A 27 16.16 2.69 -25.78
CA GLY A 27 15.00 1.87 -25.46
C GLY A 27 13.86 2.31 -26.37
N SER A 28 13.00 1.37 -26.72
CA SER A 28 11.73 1.65 -27.38
C SER A 28 10.96 2.76 -26.64
N ASP A 29 10.16 3.49 -27.38
CA ASP A 29 9.33 4.67 -27.01
C ASP A 29 8.20 4.34 -26.00
N SER A 30 8.46 3.44 -25.05
CA SER A 30 7.51 2.99 -24.03
C SER A 30 8.17 3.08 -22.66
N ASP A 31 7.90 4.17 -21.93
CA ASP A 31 8.23 4.26 -20.52
C ASP A 31 7.42 3.21 -19.75
N PHE A 32 8.07 2.52 -18.80
CA PHE A 32 7.41 1.58 -17.88
C PHE A 32 7.33 2.23 -16.50
N THR A 33 6.14 2.26 -15.92
CA THR A 33 5.79 3.07 -14.75
C THR A 33 5.40 2.20 -13.56
N PHE A 34 5.76 2.66 -12.36
CA PHE A 34 5.44 2.01 -11.10
C PHE A 34 4.70 2.96 -10.16
N ALA A 35 3.62 2.49 -9.55
CA ALA A 35 2.97 3.15 -8.43
C ALA A 35 3.42 2.48 -7.12
N LEU A 36 4.14 3.21 -6.28
CA LEU A 36 4.61 2.73 -4.98
C LEU A 36 3.91 3.54 -3.89
N THR A 37 3.05 2.88 -3.12
CA THR A 37 2.37 3.49 -1.99
C THR A 37 2.97 2.99 -0.68
N GLY A 38 2.81 3.80 0.37
CA GLY A 38 3.32 3.49 1.70
C GLY A 38 2.44 2.48 2.45
N ASP A 39 2.37 2.67 3.77
CA ASP A 39 1.64 1.78 4.67
C ASP A 39 0.13 1.84 4.42
N ALA A 40 -0.46 0.69 4.14
CA ALA A 40 -1.90 0.49 4.05
C ALA A 40 -2.44 -0.09 5.35
N ILE A 41 -3.27 0.72 6.02
CA ILE A 41 -4.13 0.32 7.12
C ILE A 41 -5.57 0.53 6.65
N ILE A 42 -6.16 -0.50 6.05
CA ILE A 42 -7.50 -0.47 5.45
C ILE A 42 -8.50 -1.10 6.41
N THR A 43 -9.33 -0.27 7.05
CA THR A 43 -10.37 -0.71 8.01
C THR A 43 -11.79 -0.54 7.48
N ARG A 44 -11.92 -0.04 6.25
CA ARG A 44 -13.19 0.27 5.58
C ARG A 44 -13.01 0.17 4.07
N ALA A 45 -14.12 -0.05 3.36
CA ALA A 45 -14.13 -0.01 1.92
C ALA A 45 -13.61 1.34 1.39
N LEU A 46 -12.80 1.24 0.34
CA LEU A 46 -12.24 2.35 -0.44
C LEU A 46 -13.23 2.77 -1.55
N SER A 47 -13.92 1.79 -2.14
CA SER A 47 -14.82 2.00 -3.29
C SER A 47 -16.10 2.76 -2.98
N VAL A 48 -16.36 3.10 -1.72
CA VAL A 48 -17.58 3.81 -1.29
C VAL A 48 -17.45 5.33 -1.40
N TYR A 49 -16.23 5.82 -1.62
CA TYR A 49 -15.89 7.23 -1.75
C TYR A 49 -15.91 7.66 -3.22
N ASP A 50 -16.41 8.86 -3.49
CA ASP A 50 -16.61 9.39 -4.85
C ASP A 50 -16.11 10.83 -5.02
N GLU A 51 -15.35 11.34 -4.05
CA GLU A 51 -14.74 12.67 -4.11
C GLU A 51 -13.76 12.77 -5.31
N PRO A 52 -13.86 13.79 -6.17
CA PRO A 52 -13.07 13.87 -7.40
C PRO A 52 -11.56 13.79 -7.18
N GLU A 53 -11.04 14.48 -6.17
CA GLU A 53 -9.62 14.52 -5.84
C GLU A 53 -9.11 13.17 -5.32
N TYR A 54 -9.98 12.41 -4.62
CA TYR A 54 -9.67 11.05 -4.20
C TYR A 54 -9.60 10.09 -5.38
N LEU A 55 -10.56 10.19 -6.30
CA LEU A 55 -10.60 9.36 -7.50
C LEU A 55 -9.42 9.66 -8.44
N GLU A 56 -8.98 10.92 -8.55
CA GLU A 56 -7.78 11.28 -9.33
C GLU A 56 -6.52 10.59 -8.80
N MET A 57 -6.37 10.50 -7.47
CA MET A 57 -5.27 9.73 -6.86
C MET A 57 -5.38 8.23 -7.18
N ILE A 58 -6.58 7.65 -7.09
CA ILE A 58 -6.81 6.24 -7.42
C ILE A 58 -6.50 5.98 -8.90
N ASP A 59 -6.88 6.88 -9.79
CA ASP A 59 -6.59 6.77 -11.22
C ASP A 59 -5.09 6.88 -11.53
N MET A 60 -4.33 7.66 -10.75
CA MET A 60 -2.86 7.67 -10.83
C MET A 60 -2.25 6.32 -10.46
N ILE A 61 -2.78 5.64 -9.43
CA ILE A 61 -2.32 4.30 -9.03
C ILE A 61 -2.64 3.28 -10.13
N ARG A 62 -3.88 3.30 -10.63
CA ARG A 62 -4.36 2.39 -11.69
C ARG A 62 -3.69 2.63 -13.04
N GLY A 63 -3.20 3.83 -13.29
CA GLY A 63 -2.53 4.20 -14.53
C GLY A 63 -1.09 3.70 -14.65
N ALA A 64 -0.51 3.15 -13.58
CA ALA A 64 0.84 2.57 -13.62
C ALA A 64 0.83 1.12 -14.16
N ASP A 65 1.90 0.71 -14.83
CA ASP A 65 2.07 -0.65 -15.34
C ASP A 65 2.19 -1.70 -14.21
N ALA A 66 2.68 -1.27 -13.04
CA ALA A 66 2.66 -2.09 -11.82
C ALA A 66 2.47 -1.25 -10.57
N SER A 67 1.74 -1.78 -9.58
CA SER A 67 1.50 -1.11 -8.32
C SER A 67 1.82 -1.98 -7.11
N PHE A 68 2.46 -1.39 -6.10
CA PHE A 68 2.84 -2.02 -4.84
C PHE A 68 2.44 -1.15 -3.66
N VAL A 69 2.05 -1.79 -2.56
CA VAL A 69 1.63 -1.17 -1.31
C VAL A 69 2.23 -1.93 -0.13
N ASN A 70 2.66 -1.22 0.92
CA ASN A 70 3.13 -1.88 2.14
C ASN A 70 1.91 -2.29 3.00
N LEU A 71 1.70 -3.59 3.22
CA LEU A 71 0.56 -4.08 4.00
C LEU A 71 0.94 -4.18 5.47
N GLU A 72 0.37 -3.28 6.28
CA GLU A 72 0.71 -3.16 7.71
C GLU A 72 -0.37 -3.74 8.64
N MET A 73 -1.21 -4.60 8.09
CA MET A 73 -2.24 -5.34 8.80
C MET A 73 -2.52 -6.69 8.11
N LEU A 74 -3.12 -7.62 8.86
CA LEU A 74 -3.49 -8.94 8.33
C LEU A 74 -4.99 -9.02 8.04
N PHE A 75 -5.36 -9.81 7.03
CA PHE A 75 -6.75 -10.06 6.64
C PHE A 75 -7.08 -11.54 6.89
N HIS A 76 -7.87 -11.84 7.92
CA HIS A 76 -8.13 -13.23 8.36
C HIS A 76 -9.31 -13.31 9.35
N ASP A 77 -9.96 -14.46 9.51
CA ASP A 77 -11.08 -14.72 10.45
C ASP A 77 -10.65 -15.46 11.73
N TYR A 78 -9.53 -15.04 12.32
CA TYR A 78 -8.98 -15.60 13.57
C TYR A 78 -8.79 -17.14 13.56
N GLU A 79 -8.50 -17.70 12.39
CA GLU A 79 -8.25 -19.13 12.21
C GLU A 79 -6.94 -19.57 12.86
N MET A 80 -6.03 -18.60 13.08
CA MET A 80 -4.70 -18.82 13.62
C MET A 80 -4.64 -18.49 15.11
N TYR A 81 -3.81 -19.23 15.85
CA TYR A 81 -3.56 -18.95 17.27
C TYR A 81 -2.93 -17.56 17.44
N PRO A 82 -3.31 -16.81 18.49
CA PRO A 82 -2.76 -15.48 18.75
C PRO A 82 -1.25 -15.57 18.99
N MET A 83 -0.50 -14.70 18.32
CA MET A 83 0.93 -14.58 18.58
C MET A 83 1.17 -13.77 19.85
N HIS A 84 2.18 -14.18 20.64
CA HIS A 84 2.54 -13.49 21.88
C HIS A 84 3.22 -12.14 21.63
N GLN A 85 3.88 -11.95 20.48
CA GLN A 85 4.60 -10.73 20.12
C GLN A 85 4.34 -10.36 18.66
N SER A 86 3.94 -9.10 18.41
CA SER A 86 3.69 -8.57 17.06
C SER A 86 4.86 -7.74 16.52
N GLY A 87 5.61 -7.06 17.41
CA GLY A 87 6.53 -6.00 17.00
C GLY A 87 5.83 -4.66 16.69
N GLY A 88 4.49 -4.62 16.69
CA GLY A 88 3.66 -3.43 16.51
C GLY A 88 2.23 -3.61 17.05
N THR A 89 1.26 -2.92 16.44
CA THR A 89 -0.17 -3.05 16.81
C THR A 89 -0.78 -4.27 16.11
N TRP A 90 -1.56 -5.06 16.85
CA TRP A 90 -2.35 -6.17 16.29
C TRP A 90 -3.55 -5.65 15.48
N MET A 91 -3.32 -5.28 14.22
CA MET A 91 -4.38 -4.83 13.32
C MET A 91 -4.86 -5.97 12.43
N ARG A 92 -6.18 -6.16 12.41
CA ARG A 92 -6.89 -7.13 11.57
C ARG A 92 -7.93 -6.42 10.72
N GLY A 93 -7.98 -6.76 9.45
CA GLY A 93 -9.04 -6.37 8.51
C GLY A 93 -9.93 -7.56 8.20
N ASP A 94 -11.17 -7.26 7.81
CA ASP A 94 -12.03 -8.26 7.18
C ASP A 94 -11.38 -8.80 5.90
N PRO A 95 -11.31 -10.13 5.67
CA PRO A 95 -10.81 -10.70 4.42
C PRO A 95 -11.34 -10.03 3.15
N GLU A 96 -12.60 -9.58 3.14
CA GLU A 96 -13.21 -8.90 1.99
C GLU A 96 -12.53 -7.56 1.65
N LEU A 97 -11.88 -6.90 2.60
CA LEU A 97 -11.17 -5.64 2.36
C LEU A 97 -9.91 -5.81 1.48
N VAL A 98 -9.45 -7.03 1.22
CA VAL A 98 -8.39 -7.27 0.23
C VAL A 98 -8.87 -6.89 -1.17
N ASP A 99 -10.15 -7.10 -1.49
CA ASP A 99 -10.71 -6.75 -2.80
C ASP A 99 -10.71 -5.23 -3.03
N GLU A 100 -10.71 -4.44 -1.96
CA GLU A 100 -10.63 -2.98 -2.03
C GLU A 100 -9.23 -2.50 -2.46
N LEU A 101 -8.19 -3.22 -2.07
CA LEU A 101 -6.83 -2.96 -2.56
C LEU A 101 -6.70 -3.30 -4.05
N VAL A 102 -7.32 -4.41 -4.47
CA VAL A 102 -7.39 -4.79 -5.90
C VAL A 102 -8.18 -3.73 -6.68
N TRP A 103 -9.33 -3.30 -6.16
CA TRP A 103 -10.13 -2.23 -6.74
C TRP A 103 -9.32 -0.93 -6.89
N ALA A 104 -8.49 -0.58 -5.90
CA ALA A 104 -7.63 0.59 -5.94
C ALA A 104 -6.46 0.48 -6.96
N GLY A 105 -6.17 -0.72 -7.48
CA GLY A 105 -5.13 -0.96 -8.48
C GLY A 105 -3.93 -1.79 -7.99
N HIS A 106 -3.95 -2.29 -6.74
CA HIS A 106 -2.85 -3.05 -6.15
C HIS A 106 -2.87 -4.57 -6.46
N GLY A 107 -3.40 -4.95 -7.63
CA GLY A 107 -3.36 -6.31 -8.17
C GLY A 107 -3.04 -6.24 -9.66
N GLY A 108 -2.02 -6.98 -10.11
CA GLY A 108 -1.49 -6.86 -11.46
C GLY A 108 -2.52 -7.01 -12.60
N GLU A 109 -2.33 -6.19 -13.63
CA GLU A 109 -2.93 -6.12 -14.97
C GLU A 109 -4.40 -6.60 -15.14
N GLY A 110 -5.33 -5.64 -15.26
CA GLY A 110 -6.47 -5.76 -16.19
C GLY A 110 -7.85 -6.12 -15.63
N GLN A 111 -8.01 -6.39 -14.33
CA GLN A 111 -9.34 -6.68 -13.77
C GLN A 111 -9.94 -5.43 -13.13
N GLN A 112 -10.52 -4.55 -13.95
CA GLN A 112 -11.60 -3.72 -13.41
C GLN A 112 -12.66 -4.68 -12.84
N PRO A 113 -13.11 -4.53 -11.59
CA PRO A 113 -14.20 -5.32 -11.08
C PRO A 113 -15.45 -4.95 -11.87
N HIS A 114 -15.76 -5.73 -12.90
CA HIS A 114 -17.03 -5.67 -13.59
C HIS A 114 -18.12 -6.07 -12.59
N GLY A 115 -18.72 -5.04 -11.99
CA GLY A 115 -20.04 -5.04 -11.38
C GLY A 115 -20.33 -6.19 -10.42
N ARG A 116 -19.99 -6.01 -9.13
CA ARG A 116 -20.91 -6.22 -8.01
C ARG A 116 -20.21 -5.85 -6.70
N LEU A 117 -20.28 -4.60 -6.28
CA LEU A 117 -20.28 -4.23 -4.85
C LEU A 117 -21.32 -3.12 -4.64
N ARG A 118 -22.55 -3.37 -5.12
CA ARG A 118 -23.72 -2.61 -4.70
C ARG A 118 -24.77 -3.59 -4.18
N GLY A 119 -24.70 -3.84 -2.88
CA GLY A 119 -25.82 -4.33 -2.08
C GLY A 119 -25.67 -5.72 -1.47
N ARG A 120 -26.14 -5.79 -0.21
CA ARG A 120 -26.39 -6.96 0.66
C ARG A 120 -25.17 -7.29 1.54
N GLY A 121 -25.12 -6.93 2.82
CA GLY A 121 -26.23 -6.87 3.77
C GLY A 121 -26.69 -8.27 4.14
N ASP A 122 -25.75 -9.12 4.57
CA ASP A 122 -25.96 -10.39 5.27
C ASP A 122 -24.65 -10.71 5.99
N ALA A 123 -24.42 -10.07 7.14
CA ALA A 123 -23.37 -10.49 8.05
C ALA A 123 -23.76 -11.87 8.62
N PRO A 124 -22.89 -12.89 8.57
CA PRO A 124 -23.16 -14.13 9.30
C PRO A 124 -23.15 -13.82 10.80
N ASP A 125 -24.22 -14.22 11.49
CA ASP A 125 -24.31 -14.22 12.96
C ASP A 125 -23.17 -15.08 13.51
N HIS A 126 -22.04 -14.46 13.86
CA HIS A 126 -21.01 -15.09 14.66
C HIS A 126 -21.50 -15.12 16.11
N PRO A 127 -21.69 -16.30 16.73
CA PRO A 127 -22.01 -16.35 18.14
C PRO A 127 -20.80 -15.85 18.91
N LEU A 128 -20.98 -14.78 19.68
CA LEU A 128 -20.05 -14.36 20.72
C LEU A 128 -19.85 -15.55 21.67
N ARG A 129 -18.74 -16.27 21.50
CA ARG A 129 -18.26 -17.20 22.52
C ARG A 129 -17.46 -16.38 23.52
N GLY A 130 -17.93 -16.39 24.77
CA GLY A 130 -17.32 -15.70 25.91
C GLY A 130 -16.08 -16.38 26.44
#